data_AF-A0A936N1S9-F1
#
_entry.id   AF-A0A936N1S9-F1
#
_cell.length_a   1.000
_cell.length_b   1.000
_cell.length_c   1.000
_cell.angle_alpha   90.00
_cell.angle_beta   90.00
_cell.angle_gamma   90.00
#
_symmetry.space_group_name_H-M   'P 1'
#
loop_
_entity.id
_entity.type
_entity.pdbx_description
1 polymer ?
#
loop_
_entity_poly.entity_id
_entity_poly.type
_entity_poly.pdbx_seq_one_letter_code
_entity_poly.pdbx_strand_id
1 'polypeptide(L)'
;MDRLLHLFTLPRATFIIVVLQSVGLAGLASPWAEHLVPLTPVTLLIIALLLLLHTRPDALTLAFAAGVLVLGFLVEMAGVRTGIIFGHYHYGDALGLKLWDTPLMIGVNWLLLVLCIGPLIAGVALPTWARIAVASLVMVGVDLVIEPVAMQLGFWNWDGGVVPMRNYVAWGVVSAIFFAAYFTLPVKRTNPLAQVVLGAQLFFFAGIIGIGALQGREAYTYLALDLFTLSFPLLRSFEPRVRYWRKWPGLFTGTAVMAATFIAWDAIFTATGVWGFNPRYLTGPHIAGLPIEEWLFFLVVPYSCTFIYEVMRYFVRRDVLGTVARPLAIILIGVLTLVGGLYIDRIYTAITFLCTAALLTVHVFVLRSPYLGRFLLAYAVNLVPFILVNGVLTGTLLDEPVVWYNDAENLGIRIGTIPLEDSMYLLFFLLLTVTFYERPLRRAHGDLLPPVPGHGAD
;
A
#
# COMPACT_ATOMS: atom_id res chain seq x y z
N MET A 1 30.99 17.39 -6.96
CA MET A 1 29.52 17.25 -6.92
C MET A 1 28.90 17.61 -8.27
N ASP A 2 29.12 18.82 -8.79
CA ASP A 2 28.39 19.32 -9.97
C ASP A 2 28.65 18.54 -11.27
N ARG A 3 29.89 18.09 -11.50
CA ARG A 3 30.21 17.20 -12.63
C ARG A 3 29.44 15.87 -12.56
N LEU A 4 29.29 15.28 -11.37
CA LEU A 4 28.53 14.05 -11.18
C LEU A 4 27.02 14.28 -11.34
N LEU A 5 26.49 15.41 -10.86
CA LEU A 5 25.09 15.78 -11.07
C LEU A 5 24.73 16.04 -12.54
N HIS A 6 25.69 16.52 -13.34
CA HIS A 6 25.52 16.66 -14.79
C HIS A 6 25.46 15.30 -15.49
N LEU A 7 26.20 14.31 -15.00
CA LEU A 7 26.13 12.93 -15.50
C LEU A 7 24.82 12.25 -15.07
N PHE A 8 24.48 12.36 -13.79
CA PHE A 8 23.31 11.77 -13.15
C PHE A 8 22.21 12.82 -12.90
N THR A 9 21.63 13.35 -13.98
CA THR A 9 20.45 14.21 -13.88
C THR A 9 19.28 13.45 -13.25
N LEU A 10 18.30 14.18 -12.68
CA LEU A 10 17.14 13.56 -12.03
C LEU A 10 16.44 12.49 -12.90
N PRO A 11 16.15 12.72 -14.20
CA PRO A 11 15.55 11.68 -15.05
C PRO A 11 16.46 10.45 -15.22
N ARG A 12 17.78 10.64 -15.37
CA ARG A 12 18.73 9.54 -15.52
C ARG A 12 18.89 8.75 -14.23
N ALA A 13 18.96 9.42 -13.08
CA ALA A 13 19.04 8.76 -11.78
C ALA A 13 17.77 7.95 -11.49
N THR A 14 16.58 8.52 -11.76
CA THR A 14 15.30 7.81 -11.68
C THR A 14 15.30 6.58 -12.59
N PHE A 15 15.73 6.72 -13.85
CA PHE A 15 15.83 5.62 -14.80
C PHE A 15 16.75 4.50 -14.29
N ILE A 16 17.94 4.84 -13.78
CA ILE A 16 18.88 3.87 -13.21
C ILE A 16 18.25 3.11 -12.03
N ILE A 17 17.59 3.82 -11.11
CA ILE A 17 16.94 3.19 -9.94
C ILE A 17 15.84 2.22 -10.40
N VAL A 18 14.97 2.65 -11.31
CA VAL A 18 13.87 1.82 -11.82
C VAL A 18 14.41 0.60 -12.56
N VAL A 19 15.43 0.75 -13.40
CA VAL A 19 16.07 -0.36 -14.11
C VAL A 19 16.71 -1.33 -13.14
N LEU A 20 17.51 -0.87 -12.18
CA LEU A 20 18.15 -1.75 -11.19
C LEU A 20 17.14 -2.57 -10.40
N GLN A 21 16.04 -1.94 -9.95
CA GLN A 21 14.98 -2.62 -9.22
C GLN A 21 14.18 -3.58 -10.10
N SER A 22 13.89 -3.20 -11.36
CA SER A 22 13.14 -4.06 -12.28
C SER A 22 13.96 -5.27 -12.74
N VAL A 23 15.25 -5.07 -13.02
CA VAL A 23 16.20 -6.15 -13.35
C VAL A 23 16.41 -7.06 -12.14
N GLY A 24 16.55 -6.48 -10.94
CA GLY A 24 16.60 -7.26 -9.70
C GLY A 24 15.36 -8.13 -9.54
N LEU A 25 14.16 -7.55 -9.69
CA LEU A 25 12.89 -8.26 -9.54
C LEU A 25 12.75 -9.40 -10.56
N ALA A 26 12.92 -9.08 -11.84
CA ALA A 26 12.82 -10.07 -12.92
C ALA A 26 13.92 -11.14 -12.83
N GLY A 27 15.12 -10.75 -12.42
CA GLY A 27 16.26 -11.63 -12.29
C GLY A 27 16.16 -12.59 -11.10
N LEU A 28 15.64 -12.13 -9.96
CA LEU A 28 15.36 -13.00 -8.81
C LEU A 28 14.17 -13.94 -9.07
N ALA A 29 13.29 -13.57 -9.99
CA ALA A 29 12.21 -14.43 -10.49
C ALA A 29 12.68 -15.47 -11.52
N SER A 30 13.97 -15.48 -11.87
CA SER A 30 14.54 -16.31 -12.93
C SER A 30 15.54 -17.33 -12.37
N PRO A 31 15.97 -18.33 -13.17
CA PRO A 31 17.05 -19.24 -12.79
C PRO A 31 18.38 -18.57 -12.45
N TRP A 32 18.57 -17.29 -12.81
CA TRP A 32 19.80 -16.53 -12.51
C TRP A 32 19.81 -15.86 -11.14
N ALA A 33 18.81 -16.09 -10.29
CA ALA A 33 18.67 -15.47 -8.98
C ALA A 33 19.94 -15.58 -8.12
N GLU A 34 20.55 -16.77 -8.07
CA GLU A 34 21.76 -17.05 -7.28
C GLU A 34 22.97 -16.18 -7.66
N HIS A 35 23.06 -15.77 -8.93
CA HIS A 35 24.13 -14.89 -9.41
C HIS A 35 23.84 -13.41 -9.15
N LEU A 36 22.58 -13.04 -8.96
CA LEU A 36 22.14 -11.66 -8.78
C LEU A 36 22.08 -11.24 -7.31
N VAL A 37 21.76 -12.17 -6.41
CA VAL A 37 21.74 -11.91 -4.95
C VAL A 37 23.05 -11.26 -4.46
N PRO A 38 24.26 -11.74 -4.84
CA PRO A 38 25.53 -11.13 -4.41
C PRO A 38 25.78 -9.71 -4.96
N LEU A 39 25.00 -9.24 -5.94
CA LEU A 39 25.09 -7.87 -6.46
C LEU A 39 24.28 -6.86 -5.63
N THR A 40 23.52 -7.32 -4.64
CA THR A 40 22.73 -6.46 -3.74
C THR A 40 23.55 -5.33 -3.10
N PRO A 41 24.76 -5.57 -2.56
CA PRO A 41 25.61 -4.51 -1.99
C PRO A 41 25.93 -3.42 -3.01
N VAL A 42 26.20 -3.80 -4.26
CA VAL A 42 26.53 -2.85 -5.34
C VAL A 42 25.32 -1.99 -5.68
N THR A 43 24.14 -2.62 -5.82
CA THR A 43 22.88 -1.90 -6.07
C THR A 43 22.57 -0.90 -4.95
N LEU A 44 22.69 -1.31 -3.69
CA LEU A 44 22.42 -0.44 -2.54
C LEU A 44 23.41 0.74 -2.48
N LEU A 45 24.69 0.51 -2.77
CA LEU A 45 25.69 1.58 -2.82
C LEU A 45 25.43 2.57 -3.95
N ILE A 46 25.02 2.10 -5.15
CA ILE A 46 24.65 2.98 -6.26
C ILE A 46 23.45 3.85 -5.86
N ILE A 47 22.41 3.25 -5.27
CA ILE A 47 21.21 3.98 -4.81
C ILE A 47 21.58 5.00 -3.72
N ALA A 48 22.41 4.62 -2.75
CA ALA A 48 22.85 5.50 -1.67
C ALA A 48 23.65 6.69 -2.21
N LEU A 49 24.54 6.45 -3.17
CA LEU A 49 25.28 7.49 -3.86
C LEU A 49 24.35 8.44 -4.62
N LEU A 50 23.39 7.92 -5.39
CA LEU A 50 22.44 8.75 -6.14
C LEU A 50 21.59 9.62 -5.20
N LEU A 51 21.12 9.07 -4.07
CA LEU A 51 20.42 9.81 -3.04
C LEU A 51 21.30 10.92 -2.46
N LEU A 52 22.51 10.59 -1.99
CA LEU A 52 23.44 11.59 -1.44
C LEU A 52 23.75 12.70 -2.43
N LEU A 53 24.00 12.38 -3.70
CA LEU A 53 24.24 13.38 -4.75
C LEU A 53 23.05 14.34 -4.89
N HIS A 54 21.82 13.82 -4.89
CA HIS A 54 20.60 14.63 -5.06
C HIS A 54 20.15 15.36 -3.79
N THR A 55 20.57 14.93 -2.60
CA THR A 55 20.45 15.71 -1.35
C THR A 55 21.35 16.95 -1.38
N ARG A 56 22.44 16.94 -2.16
CA ARG A 56 23.47 17.99 -2.22
C ARG A 56 23.97 18.39 -0.82
N PRO A 57 24.40 17.44 0.01
CA PRO A 57 24.67 17.65 1.43
C PRO A 57 25.77 18.70 1.64
N ASP A 58 25.60 19.51 2.69
CA ASP A 58 26.69 20.30 3.29
C ASP A 58 27.47 19.44 4.30
N ALA A 59 28.50 20.01 4.93
CA ALA A 59 29.35 19.30 5.87
C ALA A 59 28.56 18.69 7.05
N LEU A 60 27.58 19.43 7.58
CA LEU A 60 26.73 18.94 8.67
C LEU A 60 25.84 17.78 8.21
N THR A 61 25.23 17.87 7.03
CA THR A 61 24.42 16.79 6.46
C THR A 61 25.27 15.56 6.17
N LEU A 62 26.53 15.74 5.73
CA LEU A 62 27.49 14.64 5.56
C LEU A 62 27.84 13.98 6.90
N ALA A 63 28.13 14.78 7.93
CA ALA A 63 28.44 14.28 9.27
C ALA A 63 27.25 13.54 9.88
N PHE A 64 26.02 14.05 9.69
CA PHE A 64 24.79 13.37 10.06
C PHE A 64 24.65 12.02 9.33
N ALA A 65 24.85 12.00 8.01
CA ALA A 65 24.76 10.77 7.20
C ALA A 65 25.80 9.72 7.64
N ALA A 66 27.04 10.14 7.90
CA ALA A 66 28.07 9.27 8.44
C ALA A 66 27.72 8.75 9.84
N GLY A 67 27.14 9.61 10.69
CA GLY A 67 26.65 9.23 12.02
C GLY A 67 25.56 8.16 11.95
N VAL A 68 24.56 8.31 11.07
CA VAL A 68 23.52 7.29 10.87
C VAL A 68 24.11 5.97 10.40
N LEU A 69 25.03 6.02 9.43
CA LEU A 69 25.69 4.82 8.90
C LEU A 69 26.47 4.07 9.99
N VAL A 70 27.29 4.78 10.75
CA VAL A 70 28.13 4.18 11.81
C VAL A 70 27.28 3.70 12.97
N LEU A 71 26.37 4.53 13.50
CA LEU A 71 25.54 4.16 14.64
C LEU A 71 24.57 3.04 14.28
N GLY A 72 23.97 3.06 13.08
CA GLY A 72 23.11 1.99 12.60
C GLY A 72 23.84 0.65 12.54
N PHE A 73 25.06 0.65 11.99
CA PHE A 73 25.92 -0.54 12.00
C PHE A 73 26.28 -1.01 13.42
N LEU A 74 26.67 -0.10 14.32
CA LEU A 74 27.08 -0.45 15.69
C LEU A 74 25.93 -1.04 16.51
N VAL A 75 24.72 -0.50 16.37
CA VAL A 75 23.52 -1.03 17.04
C VAL A 75 23.20 -2.43 16.54
N GLU A 76 23.30 -2.66 15.24
CA GLU A 76 23.08 -3.97 14.61
C GLU A 76 24.12 -4.99 15.05
N MET A 77 25.39 -4.59 15.05
CA MET A 77 26.48 -5.41 15.55
C MET A 77 26.30 -5.79 17.03
N ALA A 78 25.87 -4.86 17.87
CA ALA A 78 25.52 -5.15 19.26
C ALA A 78 24.31 -6.09 19.34
N GLY A 79 23.32 -5.93 18.46
CA GLY A 79 22.14 -6.77 18.36
C GLY A 79 22.47 -8.23 18.05
N VAL A 80 23.20 -8.47 16.96
CA VAL A 80 23.65 -9.81 16.54
C VAL A 80 24.47 -10.49 17.63
N ARG A 81 25.40 -9.76 18.26
CA ARG A 81 26.31 -10.34 19.26
C ARG A 81 25.65 -10.67 20.59
N THR A 82 24.62 -9.92 20.99
CA THR A 82 24.01 -10.07 22.32
C THR A 82 22.67 -10.79 22.28
N GLY A 83 21.92 -10.69 21.18
CA GLY A 83 20.50 -11.07 21.12
C GLY A 83 19.57 -10.16 21.93
N ILE A 84 20.10 -9.14 22.62
CA ILE A 84 19.35 -8.29 23.55
C ILE A 84 18.68 -7.10 22.85
N ILE A 85 19.02 -6.77 21.61
CA ILE A 85 18.37 -5.61 20.96
C ILE A 85 17.17 -6.09 20.16
N PHE A 86 17.42 -6.91 19.16
CA PHE A 86 16.39 -7.35 18.21
C PHE A 86 15.85 -8.75 18.53
N GLY A 87 16.69 -9.62 19.10
CA GLY A 87 16.44 -11.05 19.29
C GLY A 87 17.61 -11.85 18.71
N HIS A 88 17.51 -13.18 18.67
CA HIS A 88 18.56 -14.03 18.10
C HIS A 88 18.32 -14.27 16.61
N TYR A 89 19.27 -13.84 15.78
CA TYR A 89 19.29 -13.97 14.33
C TYR A 89 20.74 -13.93 13.83
N HIS A 90 20.96 -14.34 12.59
CA HIS A 90 22.26 -14.30 11.94
C HIS A 90 22.17 -13.82 10.49
N TYR A 91 23.17 -13.08 10.04
CA TYR A 91 23.25 -12.62 8.65
C TYR A 91 23.84 -13.69 7.73
N GLY A 92 23.25 -13.86 6.54
CA GLY A 92 23.85 -14.60 5.43
C GLY A 92 24.89 -13.76 4.68
N ASP A 93 25.44 -14.31 3.60
CA ASP A 93 26.57 -13.69 2.87
C ASP A 93 26.14 -12.72 1.75
N ALA A 94 24.83 -12.66 1.46
CA ALA A 94 24.25 -11.84 0.40
C ALA A 94 24.56 -10.33 0.51
N LEU A 95 24.76 -9.83 1.74
CA LEU A 95 25.04 -8.42 2.00
C LEU A 95 26.54 -8.07 1.97
N GLY A 96 27.39 -9.02 1.59
CA GLY A 96 28.82 -8.80 1.37
C GLY A 96 29.63 -8.79 2.67
N LEU A 97 30.63 -7.90 2.72
CA LEU A 97 31.65 -7.91 3.77
C LEU A 97 31.03 -7.72 5.18
N LYS A 98 31.38 -8.64 6.08
CA LYS A 98 30.98 -8.62 7.49
C LYS A 98 32.12 -8.18 8.40
N LEU A 99 31.77 -7.50 9.48
CA LEU A 99 32.63 -7.25 10.63
C LEU A 99 31.89 -7.78 11.86
N TRP A 100 32.51 -8.71 12.60
CA TRP A 100 31.88 -9.43 13.72
C TRP A 100 30.48 -9.96 13.37
N ASP A 101 30.41 -10.76 12.30
CA ASP A 101 29.19 -11.40 11.80
C ASP A 101 28.08 -10.45 11.32
N THR A 102 28.36 -9.15 11.28
CA THR A 102 27.41 -8.10 10.87
C THR A 102 27.85 -7.46 9.55
N PRO A 103 27.03 -7.46 8.49
CA PRO A 103 27.38 -6.86 7.21
C PRO A 103 27.51 -5.34 7.31
N LEU A 104 28.57 -4.77 6.72
CA LEU A 104 28.74 -3.32 6.66
C LEU A 104 27.59 -2.61 5.91
N MET A 105 26.95 -3.34 5.00
CA MET A 105 25.82 -2.85 4.20
C MET A 105 24.60 -2.47 5.05
N ILE A 106 24.47 -3.00 6.26
CA ILE A 106 23.35 -2.66 7.15
C ILE A 106 23.41 -1.19 7.59
N GLY A 107 24.60 -0.63 7.81
CA GLY A 107 24.73 0.81 8.05
C GLY A 107 24.26 1.64 6.85
N VAL A 108 24.51 1.15 5.63
CA VAL A 108 24.01 1.78 4.39
C VAL A 108 22.49 1.69 4.31
N ASN A 109 21.88 0.57 4.70
CA ASN A 109 20.41 0.40 4.72
C ASN A 109 19.75 1.39 5.70
N TRP A 110 20.28 1.53 6.92
CA TRP A 110 19.80 2.53 7.88
C TRP A 110 19.87 3.94 7.28
N LEU A 111 20.99 4.30 6.65
CA LEU A 111 21.15 5.60 6.00
C LEU A 111 20.15 5.80 4.84
N LEU A 112 20.00 4.81 3.97
CA LEU A 112 19.09 4.84 2.83
C LEU A 112 17.65 5.13 3.27
N LEU A 113 17.15 4.37 4.26
CA LEU A 113 15.79 4.53 4.73
C LEU A 113 15.56 5.88 5.41
N VAL A 114 16.52 6.38 6.19
CA VAL A 114 16.44 7.73 6.79
C VAL A 114 16.41 8.82 5.70
N LEU A 115 17.26 8.71 4.68
CA LEU A 115 17.29 9.66 3.55
C LEU A 115 16.10 9.54 2.60
N CYS A 116 15.36 8.44 2.63
CA CYS A 116 14.12 8.26 1.91
C CYS A 116 12.91 8.80 2.69
N ILE A 117 12.74 8.37 3.94
CA ILE A 117 11.56 8.70 4.76
C ILE A 117 11.63 10.16 5.24
N GLY A 118 12.81 10.62 5.65
CA GLY A 118 13.01 11.97 6.22
C GLY A 118 12.48 13.08 5.31
N PRO A 119 12.90 13.17 4.03
CA PRO A 119 12.38 14.18 3.09
C PRO A 119 10.87 14.12 2.86
N LEU A 120 10.28 12.93 2.82
CA LEU A 120 8.84 12.75 2.62
C LEU A 120 8.05 13.36 3.77
N ILE A 121 8.46 13.07 5.01
CA ILE A 121 7.80 13.57 6.22
C ILE A 121 8.13 15.05 6.47
N ALA A 122 9.31 15.53 6.06
CA ALA A 122 9.67 16.95 6.14
C ALA A 122 8.70 17.85 5.36
N GLY A 123 8.13 17.36 4.27
CA GLY A 123 7.12 18.07 3.47
C GLY A 123 5.74 18.17 4.12
N VAL A 124 5.50 17.47 5.24
CA VAL A 124 4.21 17.43 5.94
C VAL A 124 4.16 18.51 7.03
N ALA A 125 3.01 19.18 7.13
CA ALA A 125 2.74 20.21 8.13
C ALA A 125 2.39 19.59 9.49
N LEU A 126 3.39 19.00 10.15
CA LEU A 126 3.29 18.39 11.48
C LEU A 126 4.29 19.03 12.45
N PRO A 127 3.99 19.08 13.77
CA PRO A 127 4.99 19.44 14.77
C PRO A 127 6.12 18.39 14.81
N THR A 128 7.30 18.78 15.29
CA THR A 128 8.52 17.96 15.25
C THR A 128 8.34 16.58 15.89
N TRP A 129 7.71 16.50 17.06
CA TRP A 129 7.46 15.21 17.73
C TRP A 129 6.59 14.27 16.88
N ALA A 130 5.58 14.80 16.19
CA ALA A 130 4.70 14.02 15.33
C ALA A 130 5.42 13.57 14.05
N ARG A 131 6.32 14.40 13.49
CA ARG A 131 7.18 13.98 12.38
C ARG A 131 8.08 12.81 12.76
N ILE A 132 8.69 12.85 13.95
CA ILE A 132 9.53 11.76 14.47
C ILE A 132 8.70 10.49 14.61
N ALA A 133 7.53 10.57 15.26
CA ALA A 133 6.64 9.43 15.45
C ALA A 133 6.21 8.81 14.11
N VAL A 134 5.72 9.62 13.18
CA VAL A 134 5.27 9.13 11.86
C VAL A 134 6.43 8.53 11.06
N ALA A 135 7.60 9.18 11.03
CA ALA A 135 8.76 8.65 10.30
C ALA A 135 9.23 7.31 10.87
N SER A 136 9.22 7.16 12.19
CA SER A 136 9.60 5.91 12.87
C SER A 136 8.58 4.79 12.62
N LEU A 137 7.28 5.12 12.60
CA LEU A 137 6.23 4.17 12.23
C LEU A 137 6.36 3.72 10.76
N VAL A 138 6.69 4.63 9.85
CA VAL A 138 6.98 4.28 8.45
C VAL A 138 8.21 3.38 8.36
N MET A 139 9.25 3.62 9.16
CA MET A 139 10.44 2.76 9.22
C MET A 139 10.09 1.33 9.63
N VAL A 140 9.30 1.17 10.70
CA VAL A 140 8.82 -0.15 11.16
C VAL A 140 7.92 -0.80 10.10
N GLY A 141 7.07 -0.02 9.42
CA GLY A 141 6.26 -0.51 8.31
C GLY A 141 7.09 -1.04 7.15
N VAL A 142 8.21 -0.39 6.83
CA VAL A 142 9.16 -0.87 5.82
C VAL A 142 9.86 -2.15 6.29
N ASP A 143 10.27 -2.21 7.55
CA ASP A 143 10.90 -3.40 8.14
C ASP A 143 9.98 -4.64 8.05
N LEU A 144 8.71 -4.48 8.42
CA LEU A 144 7.67 -5.52 8.27
C LEU A 144 7.55 -6.06 6.84
N VAL A 145 7.71 -5.21 5.83
CA VAL A 145 7.65 -5.60 4.41
C VAL A 145 8.91 -6.37 3.99
N ILE A 146 10.07 -5.96 4.51
CA ILE A 146 11.38 -6.50 4.11
C ILE A 146 11.64 -7.86 4.76
N GLU A 147 11.27 -8.03 6.03
CA GLU A 147 11.59 -9.21 6.85
C GLU A 147 11.28 -10.56 6.15
N PRO A 148 10.07 -10.80 5.60
CA PRO A 148 9.80 -12.05 4.91
C PRO A 148 10.76 -12.30 3.75
N VAL A 149 10.96 -11.30 2.87
CA VAL A 149 11.81 -11.43 1.67
C VAL A 149 13.27 -11.62 2.04
N ALA A 150 13.74 -10.90 3.06
CA ALA A 150 15.11 -10.99 3.51
C ALA A 150 15.47 -12.40 4.00
N MET A 151 14.56 -13.07 4.73
CA MET A 151 14.70 -14.47 5.10
C MET A 151 14.62 -15.43 3.90
N GLN A 152 13.89 -15.08 2.85
CA GLN A 152 13.82 -15.88 1.62
C GLN A 152 15.11 -15.80 0.80
N LEU A 153 15.65 -14.60 0.64
CA LEU A 153 16.87 -14.34 -0.12
C LEU A 153 18.15 -14.63 0.67
N GLY A 154 18.02 -15.13 1.91
CA GLY A 154 19.15 -15.48 2.76
C GLY A 154 19.97 -14.26 3.21
N PHE A 155 19.33 -13.09 3.36
CA PHE A 155 19.99 -11.90 3.86
C PHE A 155 20.24 -12.02 5.36
N TRP A 156 19.23 -12.44 6.12
CA TRP A 156 19.34 -12.84 7.52
C TRP A 156 18.27 -13.87 7.85
N ASN A 157 18.50 -14.66 8.90
CA ASN A 157 17.54 -15.65 9.39
C ASN A 157 17.39 -15.55 10.91
N TRP A 158 16.15 -15.61 11.36
CA TRP A 158 15.77 -15.61 12.77
C TRP A 158 15.80 -17.02 13.35
N ASP A 159 16.26 -17.13 14.60
CA ASP A 159 16.20 -18.40 15.33
C ASP A 159 14.73 -18.79 15.53
N GLY A 160 14.36 -19.98 15.06
CA GLY A 160 12.97 -20.46 15.07
C GLY A 160 12.10 -19.91 13.93
N GLY A 161 12.65 -19.15 12.98
CA GLY A 161 11.96 -18.72 11.75
C GLY A 161 10.86 -17.66 11.95
N VAL A 162 10.71 -17.13 13.16
CA VAL A 162 9.70 -16.11 13.49
C VAL A 162 10.40 -14.84 13.97
N VAL A 163 10.00 -13.71 13.39
CA VAL A 163 10.51 -12.39 13.80
C VAL A 163 9.88 -12.00 15.14
N PRO A 164 10.66 -11.77 16.21
CA PRO A 164 10.12 -11.40 17.50
C PRO A 164 9.56 -9.97 17.48
N MET A 165 8.47 -9.72 18.21
CA MET A 165 7.87 -8.37 18.34
C MET A 165 8.87 -7.31 18.84
N ARG A 166 9.87 -7.76 19.63
CA ARG A 166 10.97 -6.92 20.09
C ARG A 166 11.74 -6.25 18.95
N ASN A 167 11.93 -6.93 17.83
CA ASN A 167 12.61 -6.39 16.66
C ASN A 167 11.95 -5.09 16.19
N TYR A 168 10.64 -5.13 15.97
CA TYR A 168 9.86 -3.99 15.51
C TYR A 168 9.86 -2.84 16.52
N VAL A 169 9.82 -3.14 17.83
CA VAL A 169 9.97 -2.13 18.88
C VAL A 169 11.36 -1.48 18.84
N ALA A 170 12.43 -2.28 18.69
CA ALA A 170 13.80 -1.80 18.60
C ALA A 170 14.00 -0.91 17.35
N TRP A 171 13.50 -1.33 16.20
CA TRP A 171 13.48 -0.53 14.97
C TRP A 171 12.76 0.80 15.17
N GLY A 172 11.60 0.80 15.83
CA GLY A 172 10.87 2.02 16.17
C GLY A 172 11.66 2.97 17.08
N VAL A 173 12.34 2.46 18.11
CA VAL A 173 13.14 3.27 19.04
C VAL A 173 14.40 3.83 18.37
N VAL A 174 15.17 2.99 17.66
CA VAL A 174 16.41 3.40 17.00
C VAL A 174 16.13 4.41 15.90
N SER A 175 15.10 4.17 15.08
CA SER A 175 14.69 5.12 14.04
C SER A 175 14.20 6.44 14.62
N ALA A 176 13.50 6.44 15.76
CA ALA A 176 13.10 7.67 16.44
C ALA A 176 14.29 8.53 16.85
N ILE A 177 15.43 7.93 17.25
CA ILE A 177 16.66 8.67 17.55
C ILE A 177 17.22 9.34 16.29
N PHE A 178 17.29 8.60 15.18
CA PHE A 178 17.78 9.15 13.91
C PHE A 178 16.87 10.25 13.36
N PHE A 179 15.55 10.06 13.42
CA PHE A 179 14.60 11.08 12.98
C PHE A 179 14.53 12.28 13.93
N ALA A 180 14.75 12.08 15.23
CA ALA A 180 14.90 13.19 16.17
C ALA A 180 16.09 14.07 15.77
N ALA A 181 17.26 13.48 15.54
CA ALA A 181 18.43 14.20 15.02
C ALA A 181 18.14 14.87 13.66
N TYR A 182 17.51 14.16 12.71
CA TYR A 182 17.18 14.69 11.38
C TYR A 182 16.25 15.92 11.41
N PHE A 183 15.23 15.91 12.27
CA PHE A 183 14.24 17.00 12.35
C PHE A 183 14.64 18.15 13.29
N THR A 184 15.62 17.94 14.17
CA THR A 184 16.13 18.97 15.09
C THR A 184 17.37 19.67 14.56
N LEU A 185 18.29 18.95 13.92
CA LEU A 185 19.49 19.52 13.31
C LEU A 185 19.13 20.23 12.00
N PRO A 186 19.85 21.31 11.62
CA PRO A 186 19.64 22.03 10.37
C PRO A 186 20.29 21.30 9.17
N VAL A 187 20.01 20.00 9.03
CA VAL A 187 20.43 19.20 7.88
C VAL A 187 19.58 19.51 6.65
N LYS A 188 20.10 19.23 5.45
CA LYS A 188 19.31 19.34 4.21
C LYS A 188 18.25 18.24 4.15
N ARG A 189 17.00 18.64 3.92
CA ARG A 189 15.83 17.74 3.97
C ARG A 189 15.12 17.54 2.65
N THR A 190 15.63 18.09 1.55
CA THR A 190 15.01 17.98 0.23
C THR A 190 15.76 16.94 -0.59
N ASN A 191 15.02 15.95 -1.10
CA ASN A 191 15.57 15.00 -2.05
C ASN A 191 14.47 14.54 -3.03
N PRO A 192 14.58 14.85 -4.33
CA PRO A 192 13.57 14.47 -5.32
C PRO A 192 13.52 12.96 -5.59
N LEU A 193 14.60 12.23 -5.31
CA LEU A 193 14.69 10.77 -5.50
C LEU A 193 14.15 9.97 -4.30
N ALA A 194 13.99 10.59 -3.13
CA ALA A 194 13.55 9.91 -1.92
C ALA A 194 12.26 9.09 -2.13
N GLN A 195 11.25 9.69 -2.76
CA GLN A 195 9.99 9.01 -3.08
C GLN A 195 10.19 7.87 -4.08
N VAL A 196 11.05 8.07 -5.09
CA VAL A 196 11.29 7.09 -6.16
C VAL A 196 11.98 5.86 -5.61
N VAL A 197 13.02 6.04 -4.78
CA VAL A 197 13.76 4.94 -4.17
C VAL A 197 12.87 4.16 -3.23
N LEU A 198 12.17 4.82 -2.31
CA LEU A 198 11.31 4.13 -1.35
C LEU A 198 10.18 3.37 -2.05
N GLY A 199 9.52 4.00 -3.02
CA GLY A 199 8.48 3.36 -3.81
C GLY A 199 8.99 2.17 -4.61
N ALA A 200 10.16 2.30 -5.25
CA ALA A 200 10.74 1.22 -6.03
C ALA A 200 11.23 0.06 -5.15
N GLN A 201 11.74 0.33 -3.95
CA GLN A 201 12.10 -0.72 -2.98
C GLN A 201 10.87 -1.46 -2.48
N LEU A 202 9.81 -0.74 -2.05
CA LEU A 202 8.57 -1.38 -1.61
C LEU A 202 7.93 -2.20 -2.72
N PHE A 203 7.91 -1.68 -3.95
CA PHE A 203 7.45 -2.41 -5.12
C PHE A 203 8.29 -3.67 -5.39
N PHE A 204 9.62 -3.56 -5.30
CA PHE A 204 10.53 -4.69 -5.46
C PHE A 204 10.25 -5.78 -4.42
N PHE A 205 10.20 -5.43 -3.13
CA PHE A 205 9.97 -6.41 -2.06
C PHE A 205 8.57 -7.03 -2.18
N ALA A 206 7.53 -6.22 -2.38
CA ALA A 206 6.18 -6.73 -2.58
C ALA A 206 6.07 -7.64 -3.82
N GLY A 207 6.76 -7.27 -4.91
CA GLY A 207 6.86 -8.10 -6.10
C GLY A 207 7.56 -9.43 -5.85
N ILE A 208 8.67 -9.43 -5.10
CA ILE A 208 9.37 -10.65 -4.72
C ILE A 208 8.48 -11.55 -3.85
N ILE A 209 7.68 -11.00 -2.92
CA ILE A 209 6.76 -11.85 -2.15
C ILE A 209 5.69 -12.45 -3.06
N GLY A 210 5.12 -11.66 -3.98
CA GLY A 210 4.18 -12.15 -4.98
C GLY A 210 4.78 -13.26 -5.87
N ILE A 211 6.09 -13.18 -6.15
CA ILE A 211 6.82 -14.23 -6.88
C ILE A 211 7.22 -15.39 -5.95
N GLY A 212 7.50 -15.15 -4.67
CA GLY A 212 7.79 -16.18 -3.66
C GLY A 212 6.58 -17.07 -3.40
N ALA A 213 5.36 -16.54 -3.60
CA ALA A 213 4.13 -17.32 -3.69
C ALA A 213 4.18 -18.35 -4.84
N LEU A 214 4.87 -18.04 -5.95
CA LEU A 214 5.14 -18.96 -7.06
C LEU A 214 6.26 -19.97 -6.77
N GLN A 215 7.04 -19.80 -5.69
CA GLN A 215 8.23 -20.59 -5.35
C GLN A 215 8.09 -21.38 -4.02
N GLY A 216 6.88 -21.50 -3.46
CA GLY A 216 6.63 -22.37 -2.30
C GLY A 216 6.86 -21.76 -0.92
N ARG A 217 6.94 -20.42 -0.79
CA ARG A 217 6.97 -19.71 0.50
C ARG A 217 5.79 -18.74 0.62
N GLU A 218 4.63 -19.36 0.80
CA GLU A 218 3.33 -18.75 0.49
C GLU A 218 2.66 -17.99 1.63
N ALA A 219 3.08 -18.22 2.89
CA ALA A 219 2.43 -17.69 4.10
C ALA A 219 2.32 -16.15 4.20
N TYR A 220 3.00 -15.41 3.32
CA TYR A 220 2.97 -13.94 3.30
C TYR A 220 2.25 -13.35 2.09
N THR A 221 1.66 -14.20 1.24
CA THR A 221 1.09 -13.77 -0.05
C THR A 221 -0.02 -12.75 0.14
N TYR A 222 -0.95 -12.99 1.07
CA TYR A 222 -2.03 -12.05 1.30
C TYR A 222 -1.51 -10.72 1.85
N LEU A 223 -0.69 -10.76 2.91
CA LEU A 223 -0.08 -9.56 3.48
C LEU A 223 0.70 -8.74 2.43
N ALA A 224 1.42 -9.41 1.53
CA ALA A 224 2.16 -8.73 0.48
C ALA A 224 1.26 -8.08 -0.57
N LEU A 225 0.14 -8.70 -0.93
CA LEU A 225 -0.84 -8.08 -1.83
C LEU A 225 -1.43 -6.82 -1.22
N ASP A 226 -1.69 -6.79 0.08
CA ASP A 226 -2.13 -5.58 0.78
C ASP A 226 -1.05 -4.50 0.76
N LEU A 227 0.18 -4.85 1.13
CA LEU A 227 1.29 -3.91 1.14
C LEU A 227 1.60 -3.37 -0.27
N PHE A 228 1.53 -4.23 -1.28
CA PHE A 228 1.62 -3.85 -2.69
C PHE A 228 0.55 -2.82 -3.06
N THR A 229 -0.70 -3.13 -2.74
CA THR A 229 -1.86 -2.28 -3.05
C THR A 229 -1.74 -0.91 -2.36
N LEU A 230 -1.28 -0.86 -1.12
CA LEU A 230 -1.09 0.37 -0.36
C LEU A 230 0.10 1.21 -0.84
N SER A 231 1.17 0.57 -1.32
CA SER A 231 2.49 1.20 -1.51
C SER A 231 2.46 2.48 -2.34
N PHE A 232 1.94 2.42 -3.56
CA PHE A 232 1.91 3.55 -4.49
C PHE A 232 0.93 4.64 -4.05
N PRO A 233 -0.34 4.34 -3.70
CA PRO A 233 -1.26 5.34 -3.15
C PRO A 233 -0.71 6.05 -1.92
N LEU A 234 -0.16 5.33 -0.94
CA LEU A 234 0.38 5.92 0.28
C LEU A 234 1.55 6.85 -0.02
N LEU A 235 2.48 6.41 -0.87
CA LEU A 235 3.60 7.24 -1.30
C LEU A 235 3.14 8.52 -1.99
N ARG A 236 2.18 8.41 -2.92
CA ARG A 236 1.69 9.53 -3.72
C ARG A 236 0.66 10.38 -2.99
N SER A 237 0.28 10.00 -1.78
CA SER A 237 -0.64 10.78 -0.94
C SER A 237 -0.10 12.15 -0.58
N PHE A 238 1.23 12.27 -0.52
CA PHE A 238 1.96 13.49 -0.22
C PHE A 238 2.28 14.36 -1.44
N GLU A 239 1.83 13.97 -2.65
CA GLU A 239 2.01 14.77 -3.87
C GLU A 239 1.39 16.17 -3.69
N PRO A 240 2.19 17.26 -3.84
CA PRO A 240 1.74 18.62 -3.55
C PRO A 240 0.54 19.11 -4.37
N ARG A 241 0.31 18.53 -5.55
CA ARG A 241 -0.82 18.89 -6.42
C ARG A 241 -2.16 18.35 -5.94
N VAL A 242 -2.18 17.11 -5.46
CA VAL A 242 -3.40 16.39 -5.05
C VAL A 242 -3.65 16.56 -3.55
N ARG A 243 -2.59 16.57 -2.74
CA ARG A 243 -2.62 16.71 -1.26
C ARG A 243 -3.64 15.76 -0.62
N TYR A 244 -3.65 14.51 -1.06
CA TYR A 244 -4.62 13.50 -0.61
C TYR A 244 -4.58 13.31 0.91
N TRP A 245 -3.39 13.42 1.53
CA TRP A 245 -3.22 13.36 2.98
C TRP A 245 -4.10 14.35 3.78
N ARG A 246 -4.46 15.50 3.19
CA ARG A 246 -5.36 16.47 3.85
C ARG A 246 -6.83 16.02 3.90
N LYS A 247 -7.19 15.01 3.11
CA LYS A 247 -8.55 14.48 2.96
C LYS A 247 -8.77 13.21 3.78
N TRP A 248 -7.72 12.76 4.49
CA TRP A 248 -7.75 11.61 5.38
C TRP A 248 -8.88 11.63 6.43
N PRO A 249 -9.30 12.76 7.02
CA PRO A 249 -10.43 12.73 7.96
C PRO A 249 -11.73 12.21 7.31
N GLY A 250 -12.03 12.65 6.08
CA GLY A 250 -13.19 12.16 5.33
C GLY A 250 -13.01 10.70 4.89
N LEU A 251 -11.80 10.33 4.46
CA LEU A 251 -11.44 8.97 4.08
C LEU A 251 -11.62 8.01 5.24
N PHE A 252 -10.93 8.24 6.37
CA PHE A 252 -10.96 7.34 7.51
C PHE A 252 -12.34 7.27 8.17
N THR A 253 -13.16 8.34 8.08
CA THR A 253 -14.57 8.24 8.48
C THR A 253 -15.33 7.27 7.57
N GLY A 254 -15.15 7.37 6.25
CA GLY A 254 -15.76 6.45 5.29
C GLY A 254 -15.25 5.02 5.44
N THR A 255 -13.94 4.85 5.57
CA THR A 255 -13.29 3.57 5.81
C THR A 255 -13.78 2.94 7.11
N ALA A 256 -13.94 3.69 8.20
CA ALA A 256 -14.44 3.13 9.46
C ALA A 256 -15.88 2.62 9.35
N VAL A 257 -16.78 3.38 8.70
CA VAL A 257 -18.18 2.95 8.50
C VAL A 257 -18.25 1.73 7.57
N MET A 258 -17.48 1.77 6.49
CA MET A 258 -17.37 0.66 5.55
C MET A 258 -16.80 -0.58 6.26
N ALA A 259 -15.65 -0.49 6.90
CA ALA A 259 -14.99 -1.60 7.58
C ALA A 259 -15.89 -2.21 8.67
N ALA A 260 -16.61 -1.39 9.45
CA ALA A 260 -17.57 -1.92 10.43
C ALA A 260 -18.69 -2.76 9.77
N THR A 261 -19.12 -2.38 8.56
CA THR A 261 -20.14 -3.12 7.81
C THR A 261 -19.58 -4.42 7.25
N PHE A 262 -18.41 -4.35 6.60
CA PHE A 262 -17.86 -5.47 5.86
C PHE A 262 -17.06 -6.45 6.73
N ILE A 263 -16.42 -6.03 7.82
CA ILE A 263 -15.81 -6.96 8.78
C ILE A 263 -16.90 -7.84 9.42
N ALA A 264 -18.05 -7.25 9.77
CA ALA A 264 -19.17 -8.02 10.30
C ALA A 264 -19.73 -8.98 9.25
N TRP A 265 -19.87 -8.53 8.00
CA TRP A 265 -20.26 -9.36 6.87
C TRP A 265 -19.29 -10.53 6.69
N ASP A 266 -18.01 -10.27 6.55
CA ASP A 266 -16.96 -11.25 6.29
C ASP A 266 -16.85 -12.28 7.42
N ALA A 267 -16.96 -11.85 8.68
CA ALA A 267 -16.96 -12.77 9.81
C ALA A 267 -18.16 -13.73 9.75
N ILE A 268 -19.35 -13.23 9.37
CA ILE A 268 -20.56 -14.07 9.20
C ILE A 268 -20.38 -15.02 8.03
N PHE A 269 -19.95 -14.51 6.87
CA PHE A 269 -19.83 -15.29 5.64
C PHE A 269 -18.75 -16.36 5.70
N THR A 270 -17.66 -16.07 6.41
CA THR A 270 -16.62 -17.06 6.74
C THR A 270 -17.17 -18.13 7.69
N ALA A 271 -17.92 -17.73 8.72
CA ALA A 271 -18.52 -18.66 9.67
C ALA A 271 -19.60 -19.56 9.04
N THR A 272 -20.30 -19.09 8.00
CA THR A 272 -21.32 -19.85 7.27
C THR A 272 -20.78 -20.60 6.05
N GLY A 273 -19.48 -20.51 5.75
CA GLY A 273 -18.85 -21.25 4.65
C GLY A 273 -19.21 -20.74 3.26
N VAL A 274 -19.56 -19.45 3.13
CA VAL A 274 -19.78 -18.79 1.84
C VAL A 274 -18.46 -18.55 1.12
N TRP A 275 -17.45 -18.13 1.88
CA TRP A 275 -16.05 -18.11 1.48
C TRP A 275 -15.16 -18.44 2.68
N GLY A 276 -13.87 -18.57 2.43
CA GLY A 276 -12.88 -18.70 3.49
C GLY A 276 -11.48 -18.44 2.99
N PHE A 277 -10.54 -18.52 3.93
CA PHE A 277 -9.14 -18.19 3.70
C PHE A 277 -8.29 -19.45 3.74
N ASN A 278 -7.36 -19.57 2.81
CA ASN A 278 -6.43 -20.68 2.78
C ASN A 278 -5.22 -20.40 3.70
N PRO A 279 -5.03 -21.17 4.78
CA PRO A 279 -3.97 -20.93 5.76
C PRO A 279 -2.55 -20.96 5.17
N ARG A 280 -2.36 -21.58 4.00
CA ARG A 280 -1.09 -21.60 3.27
C ARG A 280 -0.58 -20.21 2.93
N TYR A 281 -1.48 -19.23 2.81
CA TYR A 281 -1.18 -17.87 2.34
C TYR A 281 -1.23 -16.78 3.45
N LEU A 282 -1.37 -17.19 4.72
CA LEU A 282 -1.63 -16.31 5.86
C LEU A 282 -0.50 -16.36 6.91
N THR A 283 -0.28 -15.25 7.60
CA THR A 283 0.75 -15.14 8.65
C THR A 283 0.37 -15.79 9.97
N GLY A 284 -0.91 -16.09 10.19
CA GLY A 284 -1.41 -16.90 11.30
C GLY A 284 -2.33 -16.21 12.32
N PRO A 285 -2.15 -14.93 12.71
CA PRO A 285 -3.06 -14.27 13.65
C PRO A 285 -4.47 -14.07 13.09
N HIS A 286 -5.50 -14.37 13.89
CA HIS A 286 -6.90 -14.18 13.53
C HIS A 286 -7.66 -13.36 14.58
N ILE A 287 -8.57 -12.51 14.13
CA ILE A 287 -9.48 -11.70 14.96
C ILE A 287 -10.90 -11.87 14.40
N ALA A 288 -11.85 -12.24 15.27
CA ALA A 288 -13.24 -12.49 14.90
C ALA A 288 -13.42 -13.55 13.78
N GLY A 289 -12.53 -14.54 13.73
CA GLY A 289 -12.56 -15.60 12.70
C GLY A 289 -11.94 -15.19 11.36
N LEU A 290 -11.46 -13.96 11.23
CA LEU A 290 -10.81 -13.45 10.02
C LEU A 290 -9.29 -13.31 10.24
N PRO A 291 -8.46 -13.60 9.23
CA PRO A 291 -7.02 -13.37 9.31
C PRO A 291 -6.71 -11.87 9.43
N ILE A 292 -5.59 -11.52 10.05
CA ILE A 292 -5.19 -10.11 10.23
C ILE A 292 -5.01 -9.37 8.89
N GLU A 293 -4.67 -10.10 7.84
CA GLU A 293 -4.59 -9.61 6.46
C GLU A 293 -5.95 -9.13 5.96
N GLU A 294 -7.05 -9.84 6.24
CA GLU A 294 -8.39 -9.38 5.86
C GLU A 294 -8.77 -8.06 6.58
N TRP A 295 -8.38 -7.91 7.84
CA TRP A 295 -8.54 -6.64 8.56
C TRP A 295 -7.73 -5.51 7.93
N LEU A 296 -6.54 -5.81 7.42
CA LEU A 296 -5.69 -4.87 6.70
C LEU A 296 -6.27 -4.53 5.33
N PHE A 297 -6.84 -5.49 4.61
CA PHE A 297 -7.54 -5.30 3.34
C PHE A 297 -8.65 -4.24 3.46
N PHE A 298 -9.45 -4.28 4.54
CA PHE A 298 -10.48 -3.28 4.83
C PHE A 298 -9.95 -1.86 5.12
N LEU A 299 -8.66 -1.71 5.37
CA LEU A 299 -8.01 -0.40 5.48
C LEU A 299 -7.32 0.00 4.16
N VAL A 300 -6.65 -0.94 3.51
CA VAL A 300 -5.78 -0.74 2.35
C VAL A 300 -6.56 -0.48 1.07
N VAL A 301 -7.56 -1.31 0.76
CA VAL A 301 -8.34 -1.20 -0.47
C VAL A 301 -9.14 0.11 -0.54
N PRO A 302 -9.90 0.54 0.48
CA PRO A 302 -10.64 1.80 0.39
C PRO A 302 -9.69 2.99 0.30
N TYR A 303 -8.53 2.94 0.95
CA TYR A 303 -7.49 3.95 0.82
C TYR A 303 -7.02 4.07 -0.63
N SER A 304 -6.63 2.95 -1.23
CA SER A 304 -6.03 2.87 -2.55
C SER A 304 -7.02 3.24 -3.66
N CYS A 305 -8.24 2.71 -3.59
CA CYS A 305 -9.29 3.01 -4.55
C CYS A 305 -9.82 4.45 -4.43
N THR A 306 -9.87 5.01 -3.21
CA THR A 306 -10.27 6.42 -3.01
C THR A 306 -9.15 7.37 -3.44
N PHE A 307 -7.87 6.96 -3.36
CA PHE A 307 -6.77 7.71 -3.96
C PHE A 307 -6.94 7.80 -5.49
N ILE A 308 -7.29 6.70 -6.17
CA ILE A 308 -7.60 6.71 -7.60
C ILE A 308 -8.78 7.65 -7.90
N TYR A 309 -9.86 7.57 -7.11
CA TYR A 309 -10.99 8.51 -7.22
C TYR A 309 -10.53 9.97 -7.14
N GLU A 310 -9.65 10.30 -6.20
CA GLU A 310 -9.13 11.65 -6.02
C GLU A 310 -8.21 12.10 -7.17
N VAL A 311 -7.34 11.22 -7.66
CA VAL A 311 -6.50 11.47 -8.85
C VAL A 311 -7.38 11.76 -10.06
N MET A 312 -8.46 11.00 -10.25
CA MET A 312 -9.40 11.21 -11.34
C MET A 312 -10.17 12.52 -11.18
N ARG A 313 -10.55 12.92 -9.97
CA ARG A 313 -11.15 14.25 -9.74
C ARG A 313 -10.22 15.38 -10.13
N TYR A 314 -8.91 15.22 -9.90
CA TYR A 314 -7.91 16.22 -10.24
C TYR A 314 -7.69 16.33 -11.77
N PHE A 315 -7.50 15.20 -12.46
CA PHE A 315 -7.20 15.19 -13.90
C PHE A 315 -8.44 15.29 -14.79
N VAL A 316 -9.54 14.63 -14.43
CA VAL A 316 -10.81 14.64 -15.16
C VAL A 316 -11.71 15.73 -14.59
N ARG A 317 -11.51 16.96 -15.08
CA ARG A 317 -12.21 18.15 -14.56
C ARG A 317 -13.71 18.13 -14.83
N ARG A 318 -14.15 17.57 -15.97
CA ARG A 318 -15.58 17.46 -16.34
C ARG A 318 -16.15 16.14 -15.86
N ASP A 319 -17.41 16.13 -15.44
CA ASP A 319 -18.11 14.87 -15.18
C ASP A 319 -18.54 14.23 -16.50
N VAL A 320 -17.69 13.36 -17.05
CA VAL A 320 -17.89 12.71 -18.35
C VAL A 320 -19.15 11.84 -18.36
N LEU A 321 -19.49 11.22 -17.22
CA LEU A 321 -20.66 10.37 -17.10
C LEU A 321 -21.87 11.11 -16.48
N GLY A 322 -21.78 12.42 -16.21
CA GLY A 322 -22.79 13.13 -15.43
C GLY A 322 -24.22 13.03 -15.97
N THR A 323 -24.39 13.08 -17.31
CA THR A 323 -25.71 12.97 -17.96
C THR A 323 -26.26 11.55 -17.96
N VAL A 324 -25.39 10.53 -18.05
CA VAL A 324 -25.76 9.12 -18.15
C VAL A 324 -25.71 8.38 -16.81
N ALA A 325 -25.12 8.96 -15.78
CA ALA A 325 -24.92 8.32 -14.48
C ALA A 325 -26.23 7.93 -13.80
N ARG A 326 -27.21 8.84 -13.80
CA ARG A 326 -28.53 8.59 -13.23
C ARG A 326 -29.30 7.48 -13.96
N PRO A 327 -29.50 7.52 -15.29
CA PRO A 327 -30.18 6.43 -15.99
C PRO A 327 -29.42 5.11 -15.87
N LEU A 328 -28.07 5.12 -15.95
CA LEU A 328 -27.26 3.92 -15.74
C LEU A 328 -27.46 3.32 -14.35
N ALA A 329 -27.47 4.14 -13.30
CA ALA A 329 -27.70 3.68 -11.94
C ALA A 329 -29.12 3.12 -11.75
N ILE A 330 -30.14 3.71 -12.39
CA ILE A 330 -31.52 3.19 -12.34
C ILE A 330 -31.61 1.82 -13.02
N ILE A 331 -30.99 1.65 -14.18
CA ILE A 331 -30.92 0.35 -14.87
C ILE A 331 -30.22 -0.67 -13.97
N LEU A 332 -29.07 -0.29 -13.38
CA LEU A 332 -28.31 -1.17 -12.50
C LEU A 332 -29.10 -1.56 -11.25
N ILE A 333 -29.84 -0.62 -10.62
CA ILE A 333 -30.76 -0.92 -9.50
C ILE A 333 -31.78 -1.98 -9.92
N GLY A 334 -32.41 -1.82 -11.10
CA GLY A 334 -33.39 -2.76 -11.61
C GLY A 334 -32.81 -4.16 -11.81
N VAL A 335 -31.65 -4.25 -12.48
CA VAL A 335 -30.95 -5.52 -12.74
C VAL A 335 -30.54 -6.20 -11.44
N LEU A 336 -29.89 -5.47 -10.52
CA LEU A 336 -29.43 -6.03 -9.25
C LEU A 336 -30.60 -6.49 -8.36
N THR A 337 -31.69 -5.72 -8.32
CA THR A 337 -32.89 -6.11 -7.56
C THR A 337 -33.53 -7.36 -8.14
N LEU A 338 -33.64 -7.44 -9.47
CA LEU A 338 -34.20 -8.60 -10.17
C LEU A 338 -33.35 -9.85 -9.92
N VAL A 339 -32.04 -9.77 -10.17
CA VAL A 339 -31.15 -10.93 -10.03
C VAL A 339 -31.00 -11.34 -8.57
N GLY A 340 -30.83 -10.40 -7.64
CA GLY A 340 -30.78 -10.69 -6.21
C GLY A 340 -32.08 -11.31 -5.67
N GLY A 341 -33.23 -10.93 -6.21
CA GLY A 341 -34.53 -11.54 -5.87
C GLY A 341 -34.75 -12.93 -6.48
N LEU A 342 -34.30 -13.15 -7.72
CA LEU A 342 -34.42 -14.45 -8.39
C LEU A 342 -33.52 -15.52 -7.78
N TYR A 343 -32.35 -15.12 -7.25
CA TYR A 343 -31.37 -16.00 -6.63
C TYR A 343 -31.29 -15.80 -5.11
N ILE A 344 -32.45 -15.58 -4.46
CA ILE A 344 -32.52 -15.31 -3.01
C ILE A 344 -31.94 -16.45 -2.16
N ASP A 345 -31.99 -17.69 -2.68
CA ASP A 345 -31.46 -18.88 -2.03
C ASP A 345 -29.92 -18.95 -2.08
N ARG A 346 -29.27 -18.13 -2.92
CA ARG A 346 -27.80 -18.03 -3.02
C ARG A 346 -27.34 -16.80 -2.25
N ILE A 347 -26.91 -16.98 -1.01
CA ILE A 347 -26.84 -15.88 -0.05
C ILE A 347 -25.84 -14.80 -0.48
N TYR A 348 -24.75 -15.17 -1.15
CA TYR A 348 -23.77 -14.19 -1.60
C TYR A 348 -24.31 -13.32 -2.73
N THR A 349 -24.91 -13.93 -3.76
CA THR A 349 -25.56 -13.18 -4.84
C THR A 349 -26.66 -12.28 -4.29
N ALA A 350 -27.54 -12.84 -3.46
CA ALA A 350 -28.71 -12.15 -2.93
C ALA A 350 -28.32 -10.91 -2.12
N ILE A 351 -27.50 -11.08 -1.07
CA ILE A 351 -27.17 -9.97 -0.17
C ILE A 351 -26.32 -8.93 -0.92
N THR A 352 -25.33 -9.34 -1.72
CA THR A 352 -24.49 -8.41 -2.48
C THR A 352 -25.32 -7.54 -3.40
N PHE A 353 -26.20 -8.15 -4.19
CA PHE A 353 -26.94 -7.40 -5.21
C PHE A 353 -28.02 -6.52 -4.58
N LEU A 354 -28.76 -7.03 -3.60
CA LEU A 354 -29.82 -6.27 -2.93
C LEU A 354 -29.27 -5.11 -2.10
N CYS A 355 -28.18 -5.29 -1.35
CA CYS A 355 -27.55 -4.21 -0.60
C CYS A 355 -26.95 -3.14 -1.53
N THR A 356 -26.31 -3.56 -2.62
CA THR A 356 -25.79 -2.63 -3.64
C THR A 356 -26.92 -1.83 -4.28
N ALA A 357 -28.02 -2.48 -4.66
CA ALA A 357 -29.20 -1.83 -5.23
C ALA A 357 -29.85 -0.85 -4.23
N ALA A 358 -29.93 -1.23 -2.95
CA ALA A 358 -30.47 -0.38 -1.89
C ALA A 358 -29.63 0.89 -1.72
N LEU A 359 -28.29 0.77 -1.65
CA LEU A 359 -27.43 1.94 -1.53
C LEU A 359 -27.53 2.83 -2.77
N LEU A 360 -27.50 2.27 -3.97
CA LEU A 360 -27.70 3.04 -5.21
C LEU A 360 -29.06 3.77 -5.22
N THR A 361 -30.13 3.14 -4.73
CA THR A 361 -31.46 3.75 -4.60
C THR A 361 -31.41 4.97 -3.68
N VAL A 362 -30.75 4.86 -2.53
CA VAL A 362 -30.52 5.98 -1.63
C VAL A 362 -29.75 7.11 -2.33
N HIS A 363 -28.71 6.80 -3.10
CA HIS A 363 -27.94 7.82 -3.82
C HIS A 363 -28.71 8.51 -4.95
N VAL A 364 -29.53 7.78 -5.69
CA VAL A 364 -30.28 8.29 -6.84
C VAL A 364 -31.50 9.11 -6.41
N PHE A 365 -32.26 8.62 -5.43
CA PHE A 365 -33.58 9.17 -5.09
C PHE A 365 -33.57 10.04 -3.83
N VAL A 366 -32.78 9.68 -2.81
CA VAL A 366 -32.75 10.37 -1.51
C VAL A 366 -31.64 11.42 -1.46
N LEU A 367 -30.38 11.00 -1.57
CA LEU A 367 -29.22 11.90 -1.46
C LEU A 367 -29.01 12.75 -2.71
N ARG A 368 -29.52 12.29 -3.86
CA ARG A 368 -29.36 12.91 -5.18
C ARG A 368 -27.90 13.33 -5.41
N SER A 369 -26.97 12.39 -5.21
CA SER A 369 -25.54 12.67 -5.16
C SER A 369 -25.02 13.30 -6.46
N PRO A 370 -24.48 14.54 -6.43
CA PRO A 370 -24.02 15.23 -7.64
C PRO A 370 -22.69 14.68 -8.18
N TYR A 371 -22.01 13.82 -7.42
CA TYR A 371 -20.74 13.19 -7.79
C TYR A 371 -20.91 11.80 -8.38
N LEU A 372 -22.15 11.33 -8.61
CA LEU A 372 -22.41 9.94 -9.02
C LEU A 372 -21.74 9.58 -10.35
N GLY A 373 -21.68 10.50 -11.33
CA GLY A 373 -20.98 10.25 -12.60
C GLY A 373 -19.47 10.10 -12.44
N ARG A 374 -18.85 11.00 -11.66
CA ARG A 374 -17.43 10.89 -11.29
C ARG A 374 -17.13 9.60 -10.53
N PHE A 375 -18.01 9.20 -9.62
CA PHE A 375 -17.87 7.95 -8.87
C PHE A 375 -17.92 6.74 -9.79
N LEU A 376 -18.92 6.64 -10.67
CA LEU A 376 -19.07 5.50 -11.59
C LEU A 376 -17.87 5.40 -12.56
N LEU A 377 -17.35 6.54 -13.01
CA LEU A 377 -16.15 6.56 -13.85
C LEU A 377 -14.93 6.05 -13.07
N ALA A 378 -14.77 6.47 -11.81
CA ALA A 378 -13.67 5.99 -10.98
C ALA A 378 -13.82 4.53 -10.55
N TYR A 379 -15.04 4.06 -10.31
CA TYR A 379 -15.32 2.65 -10.11
C TYR A 379 -14.87 1.84 -11.33
N ALA A 380 -15.21 2.27 -12.55
CA ALA A 380 -14.76 1.60 -13.77
C ALA A 380 -13.23 1.56 -13.91
N VAL A 381 -12.52 2.62 -13.51
CA VAL A 381 -11.04 2.62 -13.48
C VAL A 381 -10.50 1.72 -12.37
N ASN A 382 -11.13 1.69 -11.20
CA ASN A 382 -10.75 0.81 -10.08
C ASN A 382 -10.93 -0.69 -10.42
N LEU A 383 -11.78 -1.05 -11.38
CA LEU A 383 -11.89 -2.43 -11.85
C LEU A 383 -10.57 -2.97 -12.42
N VAL A 384 -9.68 -2.12 -12.94
CA VAL A 384 -8.38 -2.55 -13.49
C VAL A 384 -7.45 -3.09 -12.40
N PRO A 385 -7.06 -2.31 -11.36
CA PRO A 385 -6.25 -2.85 -10.26
C PRO A 385 -7.00 -3.91 -9.45
N PHE A 386 -8.33 -3.84 -9.37
CA PHE A 386 -9.14 -4.90 -8.76
C PHE A 386 -8.95 -6.24 -9.48
N ILE A 387 -9.06 -6.32 -10.80
CA ILE A 387 -8.85 -7.57 -11.55
C ILE A 387 -7.44 -8.13 -11.30
N LEU A 388 -6.43 -7.26 -11.18
CA LEU A 388 -5.06 -7.68 -10.92
C LEU A 388 -4.88 -8.26 -9.51
N VAL A 389 -5.35 -7.55 -8.48
CA VAL A 389 -5.15 -7.93 -7.07
C VAL A 389 -6.13 -9.03 -6.65
N ASN A 390 -7.43 -8.85 -6.87
CA ASN A 390 -8.43 -9.89 -6.59
C ASN A 390 -8.23 -11.12 -7.47
N GLY A 391 -7.66 -10.96 -8.68
CA GLY A 391 -7.28 -12.09 -9.52
C GLY A 391 -6.33 -13.01 -8.76
N VAL A 392 -5.24 -12.46 -8.19
CA VAL A 392 -4.28 -13.25 -7.41
C VAL A 392 -4.93 -13.81 -6.14
N LEU A 393 -5.71 -13.02 -5.40
CA LEU A 393 -6.42 -13.50 -4.21
C LEU A 393 -7.33 -14.70 -4.50
N THR A 394 -7.96 -14.71 -5.67
CA THR A 394 -8.89 -15.78 -6.09
C THR A 394 -8.22 -16.90 -6.90
N GLY A 395 -6.88 -16.93 -6.97
CA GLY A 395 -6.11 -18.05 -7.50
C GLY A 395 -5.43 -17.81 -8.85
N THR A 396 -5.47 -16.61 -9.42
CA THR A 396 -4.66 -16.30 -10.60
C THR A 396 -3.19 -16.36 -10.21
N LEU A 397 -2.40 -17.18 -10.91
CA LEU A 397 -0.98 -17.43 -10.62
C LEU A 397 -0.71 -18.23 -9.33
N LEU A 398 -1.73 -18.84 -8.71
CA LEU A 398 -1.54 -19.71 -7.53
C LEU A 398 -2.13 -21.10 -7.80
N ASP A 399 -1.59 -22.13 -7.14
CA ASP A 399 -2.13 -23.48 -7.22
C ASP A 399 -3.50 -23.57 -6.54
N GLU A 400 -3.67 -22.84 -5.45
CA GLU A 400 -4.90 -22.72 -4.68
C GLU A 400 -5.18 -21.23 -4.42
N PRO A 401 -6.46 -20.82 -4.35
CA PRO A 401 -6.80 -19.43 -4.04
C PRO A 401 -6.44 -19.07 -2.60
N VAL A 402 -6.06 -17.81 -2.38
CA VAL A 402 -5.95 -17.21 -1.03
C VAL A 402 -7.33 -17.14 -0.39
N VAL A 403 -8.33 -16.68 -1.16
CA VAL A 403 -9.74 -16.60 -0.78
C VAL A 403 -10.54 -17.50 -1.70
N TRP A 404 -11.06 -18.60 -1.15
CA TRP A 404 -11.91 -19.54 -1.90
C TRP A 404 -13.39 -19.18 -1.70
N TYR A 405 -14.21 -19.47 -2.71
CA TYR A 405 -15.64 -19.19 -2.69
C TYR A 405 -16.44 -20.46 -2.91
N ASN A 406 -17.59 -20.57 -2.23
CA ASN A 406 -18.56 -21.64 -2.43
C ASN A 406 -19.53 -21.26 -3.57
N ASP A 407 -19.43 -21.94 -4.70
CA ASP A 407 -20.27 -21.68 -5.88
C ASP A 407 -21.74 -22.10 -5.71
N ALA A 408 -22.09 -22.77 -4.60
CA ALA A 408 -23.49 -22.95 -4.22
C ALA A 408 -24.15 -21.63 -3.75
N GLU A 409 -23.35 -20.69 -3.26
CA GLU A 409 -23.82 -19.43 -2.66
C GLU A 409 -23.74 -18.24 -3.61
N ASN A 410 -23.13 -18.40 -4.78
CA ASN A 410 -22.95 -17.38 -5.80
C ASN A 410 -23.47 -17.85 -7.18
N LEU A 411 -23.45 -17.02 -8.21
CA LEU A 411 -23.98 -17.37 -9.55
C LEU A 411 -23.17 -18.45 -10.30
N GLY A 412 -21.97 -18.79 -9.83
CA GLY A 412 -21.01 -19.63 -10.53
C GLY A 412 -20.37 -18.95 -11.75
N ILE A 413 -20.57 -17.64 -11.92
CA ILE A 413 -20.04 -16.85 -13.04
C ILE A 413 -18.80 -16.10 -12.53
N ARG A 414 -17.69 -16.20 -13.29
CA ARG A 414 -16.41 -15.59 -12.90
C ARG A 414 -15.83 -14.66 -13.97
N ILE A 415 -15.15 -13.61 -13.54
CA ILE A 415 -14.27 -12.74 -14.32
C ILE A 415 -12.84 -13.25 -14.10
N GLY A 416 -12.34 -14.09 -15.00
CA GLY A 416 -11.13 -14.87 -14.71
C GLY A 416 -11.39 -15.84 -13.56
N THR A 417 -10.67 -15.68 -12.44
CA THR A 417 -10.89 -16.46 -11.22
C THR A 417 -11.88 -15.80 -10.24
N ILE A 418 -12.23 -14.54 -10.45
CA ILE A 418 -12.99 -13.71 -9.50
C ILE A 418 -14.49 -13.91 -9.67
N PRO A 419 -15.30 -14.19 -8.63
CA PRO A 419 -16.76 -14.21 -8.75
C PRO A 419 -17.32 -12.88 -9.30
N LEU A 420 -18.36 -12.95 -10.12
CA LEU A 420 -19.00 -11.73 -10.67
C LEU A 420 -19.48 -10.80 -9.56
N GLU A 421 -19.97 -11.38 -8.46
CA GLU A 421 -20.45 -10.69 -7.26
C GLU A 421 -19.41 -9.74 -6.68
N ASP A 422 -18.13 -10.08 -6.67
CA ASP A 422 -17.06 -9.23 -6.14
C ASP A 422 -17.03 -7.85 -6.80
N SER A 423 -17.40 -7.76 -8.09
CA SER A 423 -17.49 -6.46 -8.77
C SER A 423 -18.60 -5.58 -8.17
N MET A 424 -19.74 -6.18 -7.83
CA MET A 424 -20.86 -5.48 -7.19
C MET A 424 -20.59 -5.20 -5.71
N TYR A 425 -19.93 -6.14 -5.02
CA TYR A 425 -19.39 -5.94 -3.68
C TYR A 425 -18.46 -4.72 -3.67
N LEU A 426 -17.52 -4.62 -4.62
CA LEU A 426 -16.63 -3.47 -4.75
C LEU A 426 -17.40 -2.17 -5.02
N LEU A 427 -18.45 -2.20 -5.83
CA LEU A 427 -19.30 -1.04 -6.08
C LEU A 427 -19.95 -0.54 -4.78
N PHE A 428 -20.54 -1.45 -4.00
CA PHE A 428 -21.15 -1.15 -2.70
C PHE A 428 -20.11 -0.63 -1.70
N PHE A 429 -19.00 -1.33 -1.59
CA PHE A 429 -17.85 -1.01 -0.74
C PHE A 429 -17.31 0.40 -0.98
N LEU A 430 -17.05 0.74 -2.25
CA LEU A 430 -16.51 2.05 -2.62
C LEU A 430 -17.56 3.15 -2.53
N LEU A 431 -18.83 2.88 -2.90
CA LEU A 431 -19.88 3.89 -2.79
C LEU A 431 -20.14 4.27 -1.34
N LEU A 432 -20.14 3.28 -0.43
CA LEU A 432 -20.27 3.51 1.01
C LEU A 432 -19.10 4.36 1.53
N THR A 433 -17.86 4.01 1.16
CA THR A 433 -16.66 4.78 1.55
C THR A 433 -16.73 6.22 1.03
N VAL A 434 -17.01 6.40 -0.26
CA VAL A 434 -17.04 7.71 -0.93
C VAL A 434 -18.16 8.61 -0.41
N THR A 435 -19.27 8.03 0.07
CA THR A 435 -20.38 8.76 0.68
C THR A 435 -19.93 9.65 1.83
N PHE A 436 -19.05 9.15 2.69
CA PHE A 436 -18.52 9.91 3.82
C PHE A 436 -17.31 10.74 3.44
N TYR A 437 -16.48 10.26 2.50
CA TYR A 437 -15.36 11.01 1.93
C TYR A 437 -15.82 12.35 1.32
N GLU A 438 -16.95 12.38 0.61
CA GLU A 438 -17.47 13.59 -0.04
C GLU A 438 -18.12 14.59 0.93
N ARG A 439 -18.58 14.17 2.12
CA ARG A 439 -19.26 15.06 3.08
C ARG A 439 -18.44 16.30 3.47
N PRO A 440 -17.19 16.19 3.94
CA PRO A 440 -16.38 17.36 4.27
C PRO A 440 -15.97 18.16 3.03
N LEU A 441 -15.81 17.50 1.87
CA LEU A 441 -15.43 18.16 0.62
C LEU A 441 -16.56 19.04 0.08
N ARG A 442 -17.83 18.66 0.27
CA ARG A 442 -18.99 19.48 -0.08
C ARG A 442 -19.13 20.70 0.83
N ARG A 443 -18.85 20.56 2.14
CA ARG A 443 -18.86 21.68 3.08
C ARG A 443 -17.80 22.73 2.73
N ALA A 444 -16.65 22.31 2.22
CA ALA A 444 -15.58 23.21 1.79
C ALA A 444 -15.83 23.88 0.42
N HIS A 445 -16.66 23.30 -0.46
CA HIS A 445 -17.01 23.84 -1.78
C HIS A 445 -18.38 24.55 -1.81
N GLY A 446 -18.97 24.82 -0.64
CA GLY A 446 -20.26 25.53 -0.51
C GLY A 446 -20.30 26.94 -1.10
N ASP A 447 -19.17 27.50 -1.57
CA ASP A 447 -19.04 28.84 -2.16
C ASP A 447 -18.81 28.86 -3.69
N LEU A 448 -18.91 27.72 -4.41
CA LEU A 448 -18.66 27.68 -5.87
C LEU A 448 -19.67 26.81 -6.64
N LEU A 449 -20.96 26.95 -6.39
CA LEU A 449 -21.96 26.67 -7.43
C LEU A 449 -22.16 27.96 -8.24
N PRO A 450 -22.06 27.95 -9.58
CA PRO A 450 -22.51 29.10 -10.35
C PRO A 450 -24.03 29.27 -10.12
N PRO A 451 -24.53 30.53 -10.11
CA PRO A 451 -25.95 30.77 -9.88
C PRO A 451 -26.78 30.04 -10.93
N VAL A 452 -27.92 29.50 -10.49
CA VAL A 452 -28.96 28.94 -11.35
C VAL A 452 -29.27 29.98 -12.44
N PRO A 453 -29.24 29.65 -13.74
CA PRO A 453 -29.69 30.58 -14.77
C PRO A 453 -31.17 30.85 -14.52
N GLY A 454 -31.50 32.09 -14.17
CA GLY A 454 -32.88 32.55 -14.03
C GLY A 454 -33.66 32.23 -15.30
N HIS A 455 -34.87 31.72 -15.14
CA HIS A 455 -35.86 31.80 -16.20
C HIS A 455 -36.01 33.26 -16.60
N GLY A 456 -35.73 33.53 -17.88
CA GLY A 456 -36.13 34.79 -18.50
C GLY A 456 -37.64 34.91 -18.35
N ALA A 457 -38.05 36.01 -17.72
CA ALA A 457 -39.38 36.55 -17.91
C ALA A 457 -39.27 37.57 -19.04
N ASP A 458 -39.72 37.15 -20.22
CA ASP A 458 -40.53 38.04 -21.07
C ASP A 458 -41.93 38.17 -20.43
#